data_AF-A0A8S2TAM7-F1
#
_entry.id   AF-A0A8S2TAM7-F1
#
_cell.length_a   1.000
_cell.length_b   1.000
_cell.length_c   1.000
_cell.angle_alpha   90.00
_cell.angle_beta   90.00
_cell.angle_gamma   90.00
#
_symmetry.space_group_name_H-M   'P 1'
#
loop_
_entity.id
_entity.type
_entity.pdbx_description
1 polymer ?
#
loop_
_entity_poly.entity_id
_entity_poly.type
_entity_poly.pdbx_seq_one_letter_code
_entity_poly.pdbx_strand_id
1 'polypeptide(L)' 'MGSAYILLDQPQKAVDFYQKALEIELKTLPQDHPTLIDTYNELGSVNLRLNEWTKALEKYEESLRIAQHNLLGSDWKL' A
#
# COMPACT_ATOMS: atom_id res chain seq x y z
N MET A 1 12.30 1.69 5.38
CA MET A 1 13.36 1.81 4.34
C MET A 1 12.85 2.47 3.07
N GLY A 2 11.67 2.12 2.55
CA GLY A 2 11.05 2.82 1.40
C GLY A 2 10.92 4.35 1.60
N SER A 3 10.41 4.81 2.75
CA SER A 3 10.30 6.24 3.06
C SER A 3 11.66 6.95 3.13
N ALA A 4 12.74 6.24 3.45
CA ALA A 4 14.09 6.82 3.42
C ALA A 4 14.53 7.13 1.98
N TYR A 5 14.20 6.27 1.00
CA TYR A 5 14.46 6.57 -0.42
C TYR A 5 13.66 7.76 -0.92
N ILE A 6 12.44 7.97 -0.40
CA ILE A 6 11.65 9.17 -0.68
C ILE A 6 12.37 10.44 -0.20
N LEU A 7 12.90 10.42 1.02
CA LEU A 7 13.63 11.55 1.60
C LEU A 7 14.97 11.83 0.90
N LEU A 8 15.55 10.81 0.27
CA LEU A 8 16.78 10.90 -0.52
C LEU A 8 16.53 11.22 -2.01
N ASP A 9 15.32 11.67 -2.35
CA ASP A 9 14.89 12.00 -3.72
C ASP A 9 15.09 10.84 -4.73
N GLN A 10 14.86 9.61 -4.26
CA GLN A 10 14.98 8.38 -5.05
C GLN A 10 13.66 7.61 -5.07
N PRO A 11 12.57 8.21 -5.58
CA PRO A 11 11.23 7.63 -5.53
C PRO A 11 11.14 6.28 -6.27
N GLN A 12 11.88 6.08 -7.36
CA GLN A 12 11.88 4.78 -8.06
C GLN A 12 12.40 3.63 -7.19
N LYS A 13 13.43 3.87 -6.36
CA LYS A 13 13.92 2.86 -5.42
C LYS A 13 12.92 2.60 -4.29
N ALA A 14 12.13 3.62 -3.92
CA ALA A 14 11.03 3.44 -2.97
C ALA A 14 9.95 2.52 -3.56
N VAL A 15 9.58 2.69 -4.85
CA VAL A 15 8.66 1.77 -5.55
C VAL A 15 9.19 0.34 -5.51
N ASP A 16 10.44 0.13 -5.93
CA ASP A 16 11.02 -1.22 -5.97
C ASP A 16 11.05 -1.88 -4.59
N PHE A 17 11.30 -1.09 -3.53
CA PHE A 17 11.31 -1.58 -2.17
C PHE A 17 9.91 -1.98 -1.70
N TYR A 18 8.92 -1.09 -1.84
CA TYR A 18 7.55 -1.39 -1.41
C TYR A 18 6.89 -2.48 -2.26
N GLN A 19 7.22 -2.60 -3.55
CA GLN A 19 6.71 -3.68 -4.38
C GLN A 19 7.25 -5.05 -3.96
N LYS A 20 8.51 -5.13 -3.52
CA LYS A 20 9.08 -6.35 -2.93
C LYS A 20 8.45 -6.69 -1.59
N ALA A 21 8.20 -5.69 -0.75
CA ALA A 21 7.47 -5.87 0.51
C ALA A 21 6.07 -6.43 0.25
N LEU A 22 5.33 -5.83 -0.69
CA LEU A 22 4.00 -6.27 -1.10
C LEU A 22 4.01 -7.72 -1.62
N GLU A 23 4.99 -8.10 -2.44
CA GLU A 23 5.11 -9.47 -2.93
C GLU A 23 5.28 -10.49 -1.80
N ILE A 24 6.10 -10.17 -0.79
CA ILE A 24 6.30 -11.02 0.38
C ILE A 24 5.00 -11.11 1.18
N GLU A 25 4.38 -9.96 1.47
CA GLU A 25 3.14 -9.87 2.23
C GLU A 25 2.02 -10.69 1.59
N LEU A 26 1.82 -10.56 0.27
CA LEU A 26 0.81 -11.33 -0.47
C LEU A 26 1.10 -12.85 -0.50
N LYS A 27 2.34 -13.27 -0.29
CA LYS A 27 2.72 -14.70 -0.18
C LYS A 27 2.55 -15.25 1.23
N THR A 28 2.66 -14.39 2.25
CA THR A 28 2.73 -14.82 3.66
C THR A 28 1.48 -14.50 4.47
N LEU A 29 0.65 -13.57 4.01
CA LEU A 29 -0.51 -13.06 4.75
C LEU A 29 -1.81 -13.32 3.97
N PRO A 30 -2.96 -13.37 4.67
CA PRO A 30 -4.27 -13.28 4.04
C PRO A 30 -4.42 -12.02 3.18
N GLN A 31 -5.23 -12.09 2.13
CA GLN A 31 -5.39 -11.01 1.13
C GLN A 31 -6.03 -9.73 1.67
N ASP A 32 -6.58 -9.78 2.87
CA ASP A 32 -7.23 -8.69 3.60
C ASP A 32 -6.45 -8.29 4.87
N HIS A 33 -5.24 -8.80 5.06
CA HIS A 33 -4.46 -8.51 6.25
C HIS A 33 -4.20 -7.00 6.39
N PRO A 34 -4.43 -6.39 7.58
CA PRO A 34 -4.29 -4.94 7.77
C PRO A 34 -2.93 -4.36 7.35
N THR A 35 -1.83 -5.11 7.45
CA THR A 35 -0.50 -4.69 6.99
C THR A 35 -0.46 -4.28 5.52
N LEU A 36 -1.29 -4.89 4.66
CA LEU A 36 -1.36 -4.53 3.24
C LEU A 36 -1.85 -3.08 3.04
N ILE A 37 -2.66 -2.55 3.96
CA ILE A 37 -3.17 -1.16 3.91
C ILE A 37 -1.99 -0.19 3.89
N ASP A 38 -1.02 -0.39 4.78
CA ASP A 38 0.15 0.48 4.91
C ASP A 38 1.01 0.42 3.64
N THR A 39 1.30 -0.78 3.15
CA THR A 39 2.11 -0.98 1.94
C THR A 39 1.47 -0.37 0.69
N TYR A 40 0.15 -0.52 0.53
CA TYR A 40 -0.58 0.12 -0.56
C TYR A 40 -0.61 1.64 -0.45
N ASN A 41 -0.80 2.19 0.76
CA ASN A 41 -0.74 3.64 0.98
C ASN A 41 0.64 4.22 0.65
N GLU A 42 1.70 3.53 1.05
CA GLU A 42 3.08 3.95 0.75
C GLU A 42 3.36 3.92 -0.76
N LEU A 43 2.92 2.88 -1.48
CA LEU A 43 3.01 2.85 -2.95
C LEU A 43 2.20 3.98 -3.59
N GLY A 44 1.00 4.28 -3.09
CA GLY A 44 0.21 5.42 -3.51
C GLY A 44 0.97 6.73 -3.37
N SER A 45 1.59 6.96 -2.20
CA SER A 45 2.36 8.16 -1.89
C SER A 45 3.59 8.32 -2.78
N VAL A 46 4.33 7.22 -3.03
CA VAL A 46 5.47 7.24 -3.95
C VAL A 46 5.04 7.56 -5.37
N ASN A 47 3.92 7.01 -5.84
CA ASN A 47 3.39 7.29 -7.18
C ASN A 47 2.96 8.76 -7.33
N LEU A 48 2.42 9.40 -6.27
CA LEU A 48 2.18 10.85 -6.29
C LEU A 48 3.47 11.64 -6.51
N ARG A 49 4.57 11.23 -5.87
CA ARG A 49 5.89 11.87 -6.05
C ARG A 49 6.48 11.67 -7.44
N LEU A 50 6.11 10.58 -8.12
CA LEU A 50 6.48 10.32 -9.51
C LEU A 50 5.55 10.98 -10.52
N ASN A 51 4.51 11.70 -10.07
CA ASN A 51 3.42 12.23 -10.89
C ASN A 51 2.63 11.12 -11.65
N GLU A 52 2.63 9.90 -11.13
CA GLU A 52 1.90 8.75 -11.68
C GLU A 52 0.51 8.65 -11.03
N TRP A 53 -0.32 9.68 -11.23
CA TRP A 53 -1.58 9.88 -10.50
C TRP A 53 -2.55 8.70 -10.60
N THR A 54 -2.67 8.08 -11.78
CA THR A 54 -3.56 6.92 -11.99
C THR A 54 -3.11 5.73 -11.13
N LYS A 55 -1.80 5.43 -11.13
CA LYS A 55 -1.26 4.35 -10.29
C LYS A 55 -1.40 4.68 -8.81
N ALA A 56 -1.23 5.94 -8.42
CA ALA A 56 -1.44 6.36 -7.04
C ALA A 56 -2.88 6.09 -6.58
N LEU A 57 -3.85 6.48 -7.42
CA LEU A 57 -5.27 6.25 -7.17
C LEU A 57 -5.58 4.76 -7.01
N GLU A 58 -5.12 3.92 -7.94
CA GLU A 58 -5.31 2.46 -7.89
C GLU A 58 -4.81 1.87 -6.56
N LYS A 59 -3.62 2.29 -6.09
CA LYS A 59 -3.06 1.81 -4.82
C LYS A 59 -3.88 2.27 -3.61
N TYR A 60 -4.37 3.51 -3.62
CA TYR A 60 -5.25 3.98 -2.54
C TYR A 60 -6.61 3.28 -2.54
N GLU A 61 -7.15 2.94 -3.70
CA GLU A 61 -8.38 2.16 -3.82
C GLU A 61 -8.21 0.74 -3.27
N GLU A 62 -7.08 0.08 -3.56
CA GLU A 62 -6.73 -1.23 -2.99
C GLU A 62 -6.63 -1.18 -1.46
N SER A 63 -5.94 -0.17 -0.93
CA SER A 63 -5.84 0.10 0.51
C SER A 63 -7.20 0.30 1.17
N LEU A 64 -8.04 1.16 0.57
CA LEU A 64 -9.38 1.46 1.07
C LEU A 64 -10.28 0.22 1.09
N ARG A 65 -10.22 -0.62 0.05
CA ARG A 65 -10.99 -1.87 -0.03
C ARG A 65 -10.67 -2.80 1.14
N ILE A 66 -9.38 -2.92 1.49
CA ILE A 66 -8.95 -3.76 2.61
C ILE A 66 -9.37 -3.14 3.95
N ALA A 67 -9.20 -1.83 4.11
CA ALA A 67 -9.65 -1.12 5.32
C ALA A 67 -11.16 -1.29 5.54
N GLN A 68 -11.98 -1.14 4.50
CA GLN A 68 -13.42 -1.36 4.56
C GLN A 68 -13.78 -2.80 4.91
N HIS A 69 -13.11 -3.78 4.30
CA HIS A 69 -13.33 -5.19 4.62
C HIS A 69 -13.04 -5.48 6.10
N ASN A 70 -11.93 -4.95 6.63
CA ASN A 70 -11.54 -5.16 8.02
C ASN A 70 -12.47 -4.45 9.01
N LEU A 71 -12.89 -3.22 8.70
CA LEU A 71 -13.84 -2.46 9.52
C LEU A 71 -15.23 -3.11 9.56
N LEU A 72 -15.71 -3.57 8.41
CA LEU A 72 -16.97 -4.30 8.33
C LEU A 72 -16.84 -5.67 9.01
N GLY A 73 -15.75 -6.40 8.80
CA GLY A 73 -15.49 -7.68 9.48
C GLY A 73 -15.41 -7.60 11.01
N SER A 74 -15.09 -6.42 11.57
CA SER A 74 -14.99 -6.20 13.01
C SER A 74 -16.31 -5.87 13.74
N ASP A 75 -17.39 -5.45 13.05
CA ASP A 75 -18.67 -5.12 13.71
C ASP A 75 -19.87 -5.07 12.71
N TRP A 76 -20.50 -6.22 12.38
CA TRP A 76 -21.88 -6.23 11.85
C TRP A 76 -22.77 -7.38 12.37
N LYS A 77 -22.51 -7.93 13.55
CA LYS A 77 -23.56 -8.74 14.23
C LYS A 77 -24.40 -7.84 15.14
N LEU A 78 -25.42 -7.20 14.57
CA LEU A 78 -26.65 -6.80 15.26
C LEU A 78 -27.86 -7.30 14.47
#